data_AF-A0A7C0UV39-F1
#
_entry.id   AF-A0A7C0UV39-F1
#
_cell.length_a   1.000
_cell.length_b   1.000
_cell.length_c   1.000
_cell.angle_alpha   90.00
_cell.angle_beta   90.00
_cell.angle_gamma   90.00
#
_symmetry.space_group_name_H-M   'P 1'
#
loop_
_entity.id
_entity.type
_entity.pdbx_description
1 polymer ?
#
loop_
_entity_poly.entity_id
_entity_poly.type
_entity_poly.pdbx_seq_one_letter_code
_entity_poly.pdbx_strand_id
1 'polypeptide(L)'
;AEEEGHSLSEKKILKNLEEIFKASKGRIIVATFSSLINRIQQIISLSEKYHRRVCLEGYSMRGNVEMCRVLGYIKARKGTFISSRQIERFSPSQITILGTGAQGESEAVLMRIALKEHPYIKIRKGDSVVFSSSVIPGNERTVQIMKDEILKQGARVFHYKMMDIHAGGHAKAEELKKMIRIMKPKFFLPIHGQYSMLVAHSQLAQEVGMKDKNIVVAENGDIINLSPRKIYLEKKKVPANYIMIDGLGVGDVGQVVLRDRQMLAKDGMFVIIVVVDKETGKVRTSPDIISRGFVYLRESKRMLMETRKKTIAIVERATGSGRAVNWSYIKDEIRNKIGKFLFQKTQRRPMVLPVVIEV
;
A
#
# COMPACT_ATOMS: atom_id res chain seq x y z
N ALA A 1 -5.12 -15.05 15.61
CA ALA A 1 -6.13 -16.12 15.78
C ALA A 1 -5.88 -17.26 14.82
N GLU A 2 -5.72 -16.98 13.52
CA GLU A 2 -5.46 -18.01 12.49
C GLU A 2 -4.04 -18.60 12.55
N GLU A 3 -3.12 -17.98 13.30
CA GLU A 3 -1.78 -18.51 13.52
C GLU A 3 -1.69 -19.27 14.84
N GLU A 4 -1.24 -20.53 14.76
CA GLU A 4 -1.00 -21.40 15.91
C GLU A 4 0.23 -21.00 16.72
N GLY A 5 0.27 -21.49 17.98
CA GLY A 5 1.42 -21.34 18.88
C GLY A 5 1.50 -19.97 19.55
N HIS A 6 2.73 -19.54 19.82
CA HIS A 6 3.06 -18.29 20.53
C HIS A 6 3.92 -17.36 19.67
N SER A 7 3.74 -16.05 19.85
CA SER A 7 4.63 -15.05 19.28
C SER A 7 6.05 -15.17 19.83
N LEU A 8 7.03 -14.87 18.98
CA LEU A 8 8.44 -14.87 19.37
C LEU A 8 8.71 -13.75 20.36
N SER A 9 9.50 -14.03 21.40
CA SER A 9 9.94 -13.00 22.33
C SER A 9 10.97 -12.08 21.65
N GLU A 10 10.85 -10.78 21.89
CA GLU A 10 11.87 -9.78 21.52
C GLU A 10 13.26 -10.13 22.07
N LYS A 11 13.36 -10.86 23.18
CA LYS A 11 14.65 -11.36 23.70
C LYS A 11 15.30 -12.39 22.78
N LYS A 12 14.50 -13.23 22.11
CA LYS A 12 14.99 -14.18 21.10
C LYS A 12 15.44 -13.43 19.85
N ILE A 13 14.65 -12.43 19.43
CA ILE A 13 15.01 -11.58 18.28
C ILE A 13 16.36 -10.88 18.51
N LEU A 14 16.58 -10.31 19.70
CA LEU A 14 17.84 -9.68 20.08
C LEU A 14 19.04 -10.62 19.90
N LYS A 15 18.92 -11.89 20.34
CA LYS A 15 19.98 -12.90 20.18
C LYS A 15 20.30 -13.17 18.71
N ASN A 16 19.28 -13.29 17.87
CA ASN A 16 19.47 -13.56 16.45
C ASN A 16 20.07 -12.36 15.70
N LEU A 17 19.63 -11.14 16.05
CA LEU A 17 20.26 -9.92 15.54
C LEU A 17 21.73 -9.84 15.98
N GLU A 18 22.05 -10.24 17.19
CA GLU A 18 23.42 -10.28 17.70
C GLU A 18 24.35 -11.16 16.83
N GLU A 19 23.87 -12.30 16.33
CA GLU A 19 24.64 -13.15 15.41
C GLU A 19 25.03 -12.42 14.13
N ILE A 20 24.10 -11.64 13.56
CA ILE A 20 24.36 -10.81 12.38
C ILE A 20 25.41 -9.75 12.69
N PHE A 21 25.29 -9.07 13.84
CA PHE A 21 26.25 -8.05 14.27
C PHE A 21 27.65 -8.61 14.47
N LYS A 22 27.76 -9.80 15.07
CA LYS A 22 29.00 -10.52 15.30
C LYS A 22 29.67 -10.97 13.99
N ALA A 23 28.88 -11.47 13.03
CA ALA A 23 29.40 -12.02 11.78
C ALA A 23 29.70 -10.96 10.69
N SER A 24 29.10 -9.78 10.78
CA SER A 24 29.19 -8.76 9.73
C SER A 24 30.53 -8.00 9.76
N LYS A 25 31.34 -8.15 8.72
CA LYS A 25 32.61 -7.41 8.56
C LYS A 25 32.44 -6.02 7.93
N GLY A 26 31.37 -5.82 7.15
CA GLY A 26 31.03 -4.55 6.52
C GLY A 26 30.06 -3.71 7.35
N ARG A 27 29.39 -2.75 6.68
CA ARG A 27 28.32 -1.96 7.28
C ARG A 27 27.10 -2.84 7.48
N ILE A 28 26.31 -2.53 8.51
CA ILE A 28 25.01 -3.14 8.71
C ILE A 28 23.95 -2.11 8.38
N ILE A 29 23.03 -2.44 7.49
CA ILE A 29 21.89 -1.60 7.11
C ILE A 29 20.63 -2.30 7.62
N VAL A 30 19.99 -1.76 8.65
CA VAL A 30 18.77 -2.33 9.23
C VAL A 30 17.58 -1.47 8.83
N ALA A 31 16.57 -2.09 8.21
CA ALA A 31 15.27 -1.47 8.00
C ALA A 31 14.25 -2.10 8.94
N THR A 32 13.48 -1.25 9.61
CA THR A 32 12.37 -1.65 10.50
C THR A 32 11.32 -0.55 10.57
N PHE A 33 10.21 -0.80 11.26
CA PHE A 33 9.20 0.22 11.52
C PHE A 33 9.74 1.25 12.51
N SER A 34 9.61 2.54 12.19
CA SER A 34 10.06 3.62 13.07
C SER A 34 9.29 3.69 14.40
N SER A 35 8.12 3.06 14.48
CA SER A 35 7.31 2.92 15.70
C SER A 35 7.69 1.71 16.57
N LEU A 36 8.54 0.80 16.09
CA LEU A 36 8.94 -0.40 16.84
C LEU A 36 10.11 -0.07 17.79
N ILE A 37 9.83 0.74 18.81
CA ILE A 37 10.83 1.37 19.69
C ILE A 37 11.75 0.35 20.39
N ASN A 38 11.18 -0.79 20.83
CA ASN A 38 11.98 -1.87 21.43
C ASN A 38 13.05 -2.41 20.47
N ARG A 39 12.69 -2.61 19.19
CA ARG A 39 13.62 -3.08 18.16
C ARG A 39 14.71 -2.05 17.88
N ILE A 40 14.33 -0.78 17.82
CA ILE A 40 15.28 0.33 17.64
C ILE A 40 16.28 0.36 18.80
N GLN A 41 15.81 0.26 20.04
CA GLN A 41 16.69 0.20 21.22
C GLN A 41 17.63 -1.02 21.18
N GLN A 42 17.15 -2.19 20.76
CA GLN A 42 17.99 -3.38 20.60
C GLN A 42 19.12 -3.15 19.59
N ILE A 43 18.79 -2.57 18.43
CA ILE A 43 19.76 -2.27 17.37
C ILE A 43 20.81 -1.27 17.90
N ILE A 44 20.38 -0.20 18.57
CA ILE A 44 21.29 0.77 19.19
C ILE A 44 22.22 0.10 20.20
N SER A 45 21.66 -0.75 21.08
CA SER A 45 22.41 -1.45 22.12
C SER A 45 23.44 -2.43 21.52
N LEU A 46 23.06 -3.14 20.46
CA LEU A 46 23.99 -4.00 19.71
C LEU A 46 25.06 -3.19 18.99
N SER A 47 24.71 -2.06 18.37
CA SER A 47 25.69 -1.17 17.77
C SER A 47 26.73 -0.72 18.80
N GLU A 48 26.31 -0.28 19.99
CA GLU A 48 27.23 0.10 21.06
C GLU A 48 28.11 -1.06 21.53
N LYS A 49 27.52 -2.26 21.70
CA LYS A 49 28.23 -3.48 22.13
C LYS A 49 29.34 -3.87 21.15
N TYR A 50 29.12 -3.69 19.85
CA TYR A 50 30.08 -4.01 18.79
C TYR A 50 30.83 -2.78 18.26
N HIS A 51 30.89 -1.70 19.05
CA HIS A 51 31.65 -0.48 18.74
C HIS A 51 31.28 0.17 17.39
N ARG A 52 30.00 0.08 17.02
CA ARG A 52 29.43 0.73 15.84
C ARG A 52 28.73 2.02 16.21
N ARG A 53 28.86 3.01 15.34
CA ARG A 53 28.07 4.25 15.30
C ARG A 53 26.78 4.00 14.53
N VAL A 54 25.70 4.66 14.95
CA VAL A 54 24.36 4.54 14.36
C VAL A 54 24.05 5.77 13.53
N CYS A 55 23.78 5.58 12.24
CA CYS A 55 23.21 6.60 11.36
C CYS A 55 21.70 6.39 11.26
N LEU A 56 20.91 7.29 11.82
CA LEU A 56 19.45 7.26 11.71
C LEU A 56 19.02 7.92 10.41
N GLU A 57 18.28 7.18 9.59
CA GLU A 57 17.79 7.68 8.30
C GLU A 57 16.27 7.60 8.19
N GLY A 58 15.71 8.62 7.53
CA GLY A 58 14.26 8.80 7.38
C GLY A 58 13.69 9.81 8.38
N TYR A 59 12.64 10.52 7.96
CA TYR A 59 12.02 11.57 8.77
C TYR A 59 11.36 10.98 10.03
N SER A 60 10.50 9.98 9.87
CA SER A 60 9.79 9.34 10.99
C SER A 60 10.73 8.60 11.94
N MET A 61 11.79 7.96 11.43
CA MET A 61 12.80 7.30 12.26
C MET A 61 13.52 8.30 13.17
N ARG A 62 13.99 9.43 12.61
CA ARG A 62 14.67 10.47 13.39
C ARG A 62 13.74 11.09 14.43
N GLY A 63 12.54 11.49 14.01
CA GLY A 63 11.56 12.11 14.91
C GLY A 63 11.15 11.19 16.08
N ASN A 64 10.83 9.92 15.78
CA ASN A 64 10.45 8.98 16.83
C ASN A 64 11.61 8.70 17.80
N VAL A 65 12.84 8.56 17.29
CA VAL A 65 14.00 8.32 18.15
C VAL A 65 14.27 9.52 19.05
N GLU A 66 14.25 10.73 18.50
CA GLU A 66 14.44 11.96 19.28
C GLU A 66 13.41 12.09 20.40
N MET A 67 12.13 11.95 20.07
CA MET A 67 11.03 11.98 21.04
C MET A 67 11.19 10.89 22.10
N CYS A 68 11.50 9.66 21.71
CA CYS A 68 11.67 8.55 22.65
C CYS A 68 12.91 8.70 23.54
N ARG A 69 13.94 9.44 23.10
CA ARG A 69 15.09 9.79 23.96
C ARG A 69 14.70 10.81 25.02
N VAL A 70 13.90 11.82 24.67
CA VAL A 70 13.37 12.81 25.63
C VAL A 70 12.48 12.11 26.68
N LEU A 71 11.64 11.18 26.24
CA LEU A 71 10.76 10.42 27.13
C LEU A 71 11.47 9.29 27.90
N GLY A 72 12.74 9.02 27.64
CA GLY A 72 13.53 7.99 28.33
C GLY A 72 13.30 6.55 27.86
N TYR A 73 12.51 6.33 26.81
CA TYR A 73 12.31 5.00 26.19
C TYR A 73 13.53 4.53 25.41
N ILE A 74 14.27 5.46 24.79
CA ILE A 74 15.53 5.16 24.11
C ILE A 74 16.71 5.70 24.90
N LYS A 75 17.67 4.82 25.16
CA LYS A 75 18.94 5.12 25.82
C LYS A 75 20.09 4.86 24.86
N ALA A 76 20.96 5.85 24.74
CA ALA A 76 22.16 5.78 23.91
C ALA A 76 23.29 6.60 24.53
N ARG A 77 24.52 6.09 24.43
CA ARG A 77 25.74 6.75 24.90
C ARG A 77 26.04 8.01 24.07
N LYS A 78 26.83 8.91 24.65
CA LYS A 78 27.31 10.09 23.93
C LYS A 78 28.13 9.68 22.71
N GLY A 79 27.80 10.26 21.57
CA GLY A 79 28.44 9.97 20.28
C GLY A 79 27.97 8.69 19.59
N THR A 80 27.01 7.93 20.13
CA THR A 80 26.48 6.74 19.42
C THR A 80 25.92 7.11 18.05
N PHE A 81 25.22 8.25 17.94
CA PHE A 81 24.64 8.71 16.69
C PHE A 81 25.60 9.56 15.86
N ILE A 82 25.55 9.35 14.55
CA ILE A 82 26.25 10.15 13.53
C ILE A 82 25.28 10.52 12.40
N SER A 83 25.63 11.56 11.65
CA SER A 83 24.91 11.91 10.41
C SER A 83 25.43 11.09 9.22
N SER A 84 24.62 10.95 8.17
CA SER A 84 25.03 10.25 6.94
C SER A 84 26.27 10.87 6.28
N ARG A 85 26.46 12.19 6.39
CA ARG A 85 27.65 12.90 5.90
C ARG A 85 28.94 12.47 6.60
N GLN A 86 28.84 11.88 7.79
CA GLN A 86 29.99 11.44 8.58
C GLN A 86 30.33 9.96 8.37
N ILE A 87 29.51 9.18 7.65
CA ILE A 87 29.71 7.73 7.49
C ILE A 87 31.10 7.39 6.94
N GLU A 88 31.56 8.11 5.91
CA GLU A 88 32.86 7.85 5.26
C GLU A 88 34.07 8.19 6.15
N ARG A 89 33.87 8.81 7.32
CA ARG A 89 34.95 9.08 8.28
C ARG A 89 35.31 7.86 9.13
N PHE A 90 34.53 6.78 9.06
CA PHE A 90 34.73 5.58 9.87
C PHE A 90 34.89 4.36 8.98
N SER A 91 35.51 3.31 9.53
CA SER A 91 35.61 2.04 8.82
C SER A 91 34.23 1.39 8.66
N PRO A 92 33.98 0.62 7.58
CA PRO A 92 32.68 -0.03 7.34
C PRO A 92 32.15 -0.86 8.51
N SER A 93 33.03 -1.58 9.22
CA SER A 93 32.69 -2.41 10.38
C SER A 93 32.22 -1.61 11.60
N GLN A 94 32.45 -0.30 11.62
CA GLN A 94 32.03 0.61 12.69
C GLN A 94 30.69 1.29 12.39
N ILE A 95 29.99 0.91 11.32
CA ILE A 95 28.76 1.60 10.90
C ILE A 95 27.55 0.66 10.99
N THR A 96 26.50 1.16 11.62
CA THR A 96 25.13 0.69 11.49
C THR A 96 24.27 1.81 10.93
N ILE A 97 23.58 1.57 9.83
CA ILE A 97 22.56 2.46 9.28
C ILE A 97 21.21 1.90 9.70
N LEU A 98 20.38 2.71 10.36
CA LEU A 98 19.04 2.33 10.80
C LEU A 98 18.02 3.23 10.12
N GLY A 99 17.22 2.64 9.24
CA GLY A 99 16.30 3.38 8.38
C GLY A 99 14.90 2.79 8.28
N THR A 100 14.02 3.52 7.58
CA THR A 100 12.69 3.06 7.18
C THR A 100 12.72 2.30 5.86
N GLY A 101 11.57 1.78 5.43
CA GLY A 101 11.41 1.19 4.10
C GLY A 101 11.49 -0.33 4.08
N ALA A 102 11.19 -1.00 5.19
CA ALA A 102 11.23 -2.46 5.24
C ALA A 102 10.08 -3.12 4.43
N GLN A 103 9.09 -2.33 3.96
CA GLN A 103 7.93 -2.82 3.18
C GLN A 103 8.01 -2.50 1.68
N GLY A 104 9.10 -1.93 1.17
CA GLY A 104 9.14 -1.59 -0.26
C GLY A 104 8.62 -0.21 -0.62
N GLU A 105 8.30 0.64 0.34
CA GLU A 105 7.77 1.97 0.05
C GLU A 105 8.77 2.77 -0.80
N SER A 106 8.32 3.28 -1.96
CA SER A 106 9.21 3.86 -2.98
C SER A 106 10.07 5.01 -2.44
N GLU A 107 9.45 5.90 -1.67
CA GLU A 107 10.10 7.08 -1.09
C GLU A 107 10.87 6.78 0.21
N ALA A 108 10.80 5.55 0.73
CA ALA A 108 11.47 5.20 1.96
C ALA A 108 12.97 4.97 1.76
N VAL A 109 13.71 5.07 2.86
CA VAL A 109 15.18 5.09 2.87
C VAL A 109 15.77 3.86 2.20
N LEU A 110 15.31 2.66 2.57
CA LEU A 110 15.91 1.44 2.04
C LEU A 110 15.71 1.28 0.53
N MET A 111 14.54 1.65 0.00
CA MET A 111 14.30 1.60 -1.45
C MET A 111 15.21 2.59 -2.19
N ARG A 112 15.32 3.83 -1.70
CA ARG A 112 16.23 4.83 -2.28
C ARG A 112 17.70 4.39 -2.24
N ILE A 113 18.11 3.68 -1.20
CA ILE A 113 19.46 3.07 -1.11
C ILE A 113 19.60 1.96 -2.16
N ALA A 114 18.60 1.08 -2.30
CA ALA A 114 18.58 -0.01 -3.28
C ALA A 114 18.65 0.51 -4.71
N LEU A 115 17.89 1.56 -5.04
CA LEU A 115 17.86 2.18 -6.37
C LEU A 115 19.00 3.19 -6.62
N LYS A 116 19.92 3.36 -5.67
CA LYS A 116 21.06 4.30 -5.73
C LYS A 116 20.67 5.78 -5.81
N GLU A 117 19.48 6.12 -5.34
CA GLU A 117 18.90 7.48 -5.30
C GLU A 117 19.13 8.19 -3.95
N HIS A 118 19.65 7.47 -2.94
CA HIS A 118 20.01 8.07 -1.67
C HIS A 118 21.33 8.87 -1.80
N PRO A 119 21.39 10.15 -1.39
CA PRO A 119 22.50 11.05 -1.72
C PRO A 119 23.84 10.63 -1.11
N TYR A 120 23.82 10.02 0.07
CA TYR A 120 25.04 9.71 0.84
C TYR A 120 25.32 8.21 1.02
N ILE A 121 24.35 7.35 0.72
CA ILE A 121 24.41 5.93 1.09
C ILE A 121 24.13 5.11 -0.16
N LYS A 122 25.13 4.36 -0.59
CA LYS A 122 25.04 3.39 -1.70
C LYS A 122 25.44 2.02 -1.17
N ILE A 123 24.79 0.98 -1.66
CA ILE A 123 25.13 -0.41 -1.31
C ILE A 123 26.53 -0.72 -1.83
N ARG A 124 27.32 -1.42 -1.01
CA ARG A 124 28.66 -1.90 -1.35
C ARG A 124 28.73 -3.41 -1.13
N LYS A 125 29.61 -4.07 -1.88
CA LYS A 125 29.93 -5.49 -1.67
C LYS A 125 30.37 -5.70 -0.23
N GLY A 126 29.77 -6.67 0.46
CA GLY A 126 30.06 -6.98 1.86
C GLY A 126 29.21 -6.24 2.90
N ASP A 127 28.29 -5.36 2.48
CA ASP A 127 27.24 -4.87 3.38
C ASP A 127 26.29 -6.01 3.79
N SER A 128 25.76 -5.92 5.01
CA SER A 128 24.69 -6.77 5.53
C SER A 128 23.40 -5.95 5.64
N VAL A 129 22.39 -6.28 4.86
CA VAL A 129 21.07 -5.64 4.90
C VAL A 129 20.08 -6.53 5.64
N VAL A 130 19.43 -5.95 6.66
CA VAL A 130 18.53 -6.66 7.58
C VAL A 130 17.12 -6.08 7.46
N PHE A 131 16.19 -6.90 6.98
CA PHE A 131 14.76 -6.62 6.97
C PHE A 131 14.15 -7.08 8.29
N SER A 132 14.12 -6.19 9.27
CA SER A 132 13.65 -6.48 10.62
C SER A 132 12.13 -6.20 10.75
N SER A 133 11.37 -6.72 9.78
CA SER A 133 9.90 -6.71 9.72
C SER A 133 9.38 -7.92 8.95
N SER A 134 8.15 -8.36 9.22
CA SER A 134 7.39 -9.19 8.28
C SER A 134 6.97 -8.35 7.08
N VAL A 135 6.59 -9.00 5.98
CA VAL A 135 5.98 -8.31 4.84
C VAL A 135 4.48 -8.23 5.08
N ILE A 136 3.94 -7.02 5.02
CA ILE A 136 2.50 -6.77 5.08
C ILE A 136 1.87 -7.27 3.77
N PRO A 137 0.74 -8.01 3.83
CA PRO A 137 0.05 -8.48 2.64
C PRO A 137 -0.20 -7.36 1.62
N GLY A 138 0.19 -7.61 0.36
CA GLY A 138 0.13 -6.65 -0.75
C GLY A 138 1.49 -6.03 -1.12
N ASN A 139 2.49 -6.12 -0.23
CA ASN A 139 3.82 -5.54 -0.45
C ASN A 139 4.87 -6.55 -0.94
N GLU A 140 4.51 -7.82 -1.13
CA GLU A 140 5.43 -8.92 -1.44
C GLU A 140 6.26 -8.64 -2.69
N ARG A 141 5.61 -8.15 -3.75
CA ARG A 141 6.29 -7.85 -5.02
C ARG A 141 7.33 -6.75 -4.86
N THR A 142 6.98 -5.68 -4.15
CA THR A 142 7.85 -4.51 -4.00
C THR A 142 9.04 -4.83 -3.11
N VAL A 143 8.83 -5.58 -2.02
CA VAL A 143 9.92 -6.09 -1.18
C VAL A 143 10.82 -7.04 -1.96
N GLN A 144 10.26 -7.90 -2.82
CA GLN A 144 11.04 -8.80 -3.65
C GLN A 144 11.95 -8.05 -4.62
N ILE A 145 11.42 -7.04 -5.34
CA ILE A 145 12.22 -6.18 -6.23
C ILE A 145 13.36 -5.51 -5.46
N MET A 146 13.09 -4.95 -4.29
CA MET A 146 14.12 -4.32 -3.47
C MET A 146 15.22 -5.30 -3.06
N LYS A 147 14.83 -6.50 -2.59
CA LYS A 147 15.80 -7.56 -2.23
C LYS A 147 16.68 -7.92 -3.41
N ASP A 148 16.10 -8.07 -4.60
CA ASP A 148 16.84 -8.42 -5.81
C ASP A 148 17.82 -7.30 -6.19
N GLU A 149 17.42 -6.04 -6.11
CA GLU A 149 18.33 -4.90 -6.36
C GLU A 149 19.47 -4.81 -5.34
N ILE A 150 19.21 -5.12 -4.06
CA ILE A 150 20.24 -5.19 -3.01
C ILE A 150 21.23 -6.33 -3.30
N LEU A 151 20.72 -7.52 -3.66
CA LEU A 151 21.54 -8.70 -3.93
C LEU A 151 22.39 -8.52 -5.20
N LYS A 152 21.85 -7.92 -6.27
CA LYS A 152 22.59 -7.56 -7.49
C LYS A 152 23.79 -6.66 -7.21
N GLN A 153 23.75 -5.87 -6.13
CA GLN A 153 24.84 -4.99 -5.70
C GLN A 153 25.88 -5.68 -4.79
N GLY A 154 25.72 -6.99 -4.52
CA GLY A 154 26.69 -7.79 -3.78
C GLY A 154 26.61 -7.68 -2.25
N ALA A 155 25.49 -7.16 -1.72
CA ALA A 155 25.21 -7.19 -0.29
C ALA A 155 24.56 -8.53 0.13
N ARG A 156 24.65 -8.85 1.41
CA ARG A 156 23.95 -9.98 2.02
C ARG A 156 22.61 -9.51 2.55
N VAL A 157 21.55 -10.30 2.36
CA VAL A 157 20.21 -9.97 2.83
C VAL A 157 19.78 -10.96 3.92
N PHE A 158 19.25 -10.44 5.03
CA PHE A 158 18.63 -11.20 6.11
C PHE A 158 17.17 -10.76 6.25
N HIS A 159 16.24 -11.72 6.30
CA HIS A 159 14.81 -11.44 6.45
C HIS A 159 14.12 -12.48 7.34
N TYR A 160 12.91 -12.15 7.83
CA TYR A 160 12.17 -12.95 8.81
C TYR A 160 11.93 -14.42 8.42
N LYS A 161 11.81 -14.75 7.12
CA LYS A 161 11.69 -16.16 6.68
C LYS A 161 12.99 -16.98 6.76
N MET A 162 14.16 -16.33 6.84
CA MET A 162 15.47 -17.02 6.95
C MET A 162 15.92 -17.17 8.39
N MET A 163 15.55 -16.21 9.23
CA MET A 163 15.96 -16.12 10.62
C MET A 163 14.88 -15.39 11.39
N ASP A 164 14.67 -15.80 12.64
CA ASP A 164 13.74 -15.18 13.60
C ASP A 164 14.22 -13.77 14.00
N ILE A 165 14.18 -12.80 13.08
CA ILE A 165 14.61 -11.40 13.27
C ILE A 165 13.44 -10.41 13.30
N HIS A 166 12.22 -10.94 13.36
CA HIS A 166 11.00 -10.18 13.57
C HIS A 166 10.02 -11.02 14.41
N ALA A 167 9.33 -10.35 15.33
CA ALA A 167 8.18 -10.86 16.05
C ALA A 167 6.98 -10.01 15.66
N GLY A 168 5.84 -10.64 15.39
CA GLY A 168 4.60 -9.91 15.16
C GLY A 168 4.19 -9.14 16.41
N GLY A 169 3.53 -7.99 16.23
CA GLY A 169 3.00 -7.19 17.34
C GLY A 169 1.67 -7.73 17.91
N HIS A 170 1.12 -8.79 17.33
CA HIS A 170 -0.17 -9.37 17.71
C HIS A 170 0.00 -10.77 18.28
N ALA A 171 -0.90 -11.14 19.20
CA ALA A 171 -0.91 -12.45 19.86
C ALA A 171 -1.35 -13.57 18.90
N LYS A 172 -0.69 -14.73 19.01
CA LYS A 172 -1.09 -15.97 18.35
C LYS A 172 -2.14 -16.74 19.14
N ALA A 173 -2.65 -17.84 18.58
CA ALA A 173 -3.78 -18.59 19.13
C ALA A 173 -3.62 -18.92 20.63
N GLU A 174 -2.46 -19.42 21.06
CA GLU A 174 -2.27 -19.83 22.46
C GLU A 174 -2.21 -18.64 23.44
N GLU A 175 -1.69 -17.49 22.99
CA GLU A 175 -1.69 -16.25 23.77
C GLU A 175 -3.11 -15.66 23.90
N LEU A 176 -3.90 -15.72 22.83
CA LEU A 176 -5.30 -15.32 22.85
C LEU A 176 -6.14 -16.22 23.77
N LYS A 177 -5.98 -17.55 23.68
CA LYS A 177 -6.60 -18.51 24.61
C LYS A 177 -6.20 -18.22 26.05
N LYS A 178 -4.91 -17.95 26.30
CA LYS A 178 -4.41 -17.60 27.63
C LYS A 178 -5.03 -16.31 28.16
N MET A 179 -5.15 -15.26 27.34
CA MET A 179 -5.83 -14.02 27.70
C MET A 179 -7.27 -14.30 28.15
N ILE A 180 -8.04 -15.09 27.39
CA ILE A 180 -9.43 -15.42 27.73
C ILE A 180 -9.50 -16.20 29.06
N ARG A 181 -8.61 -17.17 29.27
CA ARG A 181 -8.53 -17.95 30.53
C ARG A 181 -8.20 -17.09 31.75
N ILE A 182 -7.35 -16.06 31.59
CA ILE A 182 -6.99 -15.13 32.67
C ILE A 182 -8.16 -14.18 32.97
N MET A 183 -8.75 -13.60 31.94
CA MET A 183 -9.82 -12.60 32.10
C MET A 183 -11.15 -13.21 32.53
N LYS A 184 -11.42 -14.47 32.18
CA LYS A 184 -12.68 -15.18 32.42
C LYS A 184 -13.91 -14.33 32.06
N PRO A 185 -13.99 -13.80 30.82
CA PRO A 185 -15.03 -12.85 30.46
C PRO A 185 -16.41 -13.53 30.41
N LYS A 186 -17.45 -12.81 30.84
CA LYS A 186 -18.84 -13.28 30.73
C LYS A 186 -19.32 -13.34 29.28
N PHE A 187 -18.91 -12.35 28.50
CA PHE A 187 -19.22 -12.18 27.08
C PHE A 187 -17.95 -11.83 26.32
N PHE A 188 -17.87 -12.20 25.05
CA PHE A 188 -16.68 -12.01 24.24
C PHE A 188 -17.02 -11.40 22.87
N LEU A 189 -16.24 -10.42 22.48
CA LEU A 189 -16.36 -9.71 21.21
C LEU A 189 -14.94 -9.63 20.61
N PRO A 190 -14.60 -10.48 19.62
CA PRO A 190 -13.35 -10.33 18.91
C PRO A 190 -13.37 -9.02 18.11
N ILE A 191 -12.27 -8.26 18.21
CA ILE A 191 -12.06 -7.00 17.49
C ILE A 191 -10.72 -7.03 16.74
N HIS A 192 -10.50 -6.03 15.88
CA HIS A 192 -9.23 -5.78 15.19
C HIS A 192 -8.73 -6.96 14.33
N GLY A 193 -9.43 -7.22 13.22
CA GLY A 193 -9.05 -8.20 12.22
C GLY A 193 -10.02 -8.22 11.04
N GLN A 194 -9.68 -8.93 9.98
CA GLN A 194 -10.65 -9.28 8.94
C GLN A 194 -11.72 -10.22 9.50
N TYR A 195 -12.87 -10.31 8.85
CA TYR A 195 -13.99 -11.11 9.35
C TYR A 195 -13.61 -12.57 9.64
N SER A 196 -12.79 -13.20 8.78
CA SER A 196 -12.27 -14.56 9.02
C SER A 196 -11.47 -14.66 10.32
N MET A 197 -10.63 -13.66 10.62
CA MET A 197 -9.85 -13.59 11.86
C MET A 197 -10.73 -13.42 13.09
N LEU A 198 -11.84 -12.67 12.98
CA LEU A 198 -12.80 -12.50 14.07
C LEU A 198 -13.52 -13.82 14.36
N VAL A 199 -13.93 -14.54 13.32
CA VAL A 199 -14.53 -15.89 13.45
C VAL A 199 -13.53 -16.88 14.03
N ALA A 200 -12.28 -16.90 13.57
CA ALA A 200 -11.25 -17.75 14.15
C ALA A 200 -11.07 -17.43 15.65
N HIS A 201 -11.06 -16.15 16.02
CA HIS A 201 -10.91 -15.75 17.43
C HIS A 201 -12.14 -16.13 18.28
N SER A 202 -13.36 -16.10 17.73
CA SER A 202 -14.55 -16.60 18.43
C SER A 202 -14.48 -18.12 18.64
N GLN A 203 -13.96 -18.88 17.68
CA GLN A 203 -13.72 -20.32 17.83
C GLN A 203 -12.72 -20.62 18.95
N LEU A 204 -11.60 -19.88 19.02
CA LEU A 204 -10.65 -20.01 20.13
C LEU A 204 -11.30 -19.75 21.50
N ALA A 205 -12.25 -18.82 21.57
CA ALA A 205 -13.01 -18.55 22.80
C ALA A 205 -13.92 -19.73 23.19
N GLN A 206 -14.54 -20.39 22.21
CA GLN A 206 -15.34 -21.61 22.43
C GLN A 206 -14.47 -22.77 22.90
N GLU A 207 -13.30 -22.96 22.30
CA GLU A 207 -12.33 -24.00 22.69
C GLU A 207 -11.89 -23.89 24.15
N VAL A 208 -11.82 -22.68 24.70
CA VAL A 208 -11.47 -22.46 26.12
C VAL A 208 -12.69 -22.42 27.05
N GLY A 209 -13.87 -22.83 26.56
CA GLY A 209 -15.06 -23.08 27.36
C GLY A 209 -16.11 -21.98 27.36
N MET A 210 -15.99 -20.94 26.52
CA MET A 210 -17.06 -19.96 26.37
C MET A 210 -18.23 -20.53 25.57
N LYS A 211 -19.46 -20.27 26.02
CA LYS A 211 -20.67 -20.66 25.29
C LYS A 211 -20.84 -19.75 24.08
N ASP A 212 -21.17 -20.32 22.93
CA ASP A 212 -21.38 -19.58 21.67
C ASP A 212 -22.35 -18.40 21.82
N LYS A 213 -23.47 -18.59 22.54
CA LYS A 213 -24.44 -17.52 22.86
C LYS A 213 -23.89 -16.31 23.63
N ASN A 214 -22.69 -16.41 24.20
CA ASN A 214 -22.01 -15.33 24.90
C ASN A 214 -20.94 -14.65 24.03
N ILE A 215 -20.79 -15.08 22.78
CA ILE A 215 -19.81 -14.54 21.84
C ILE A 215 -20.56 -13.83 20.72
N VAL A 216 -20.13 -12.63 20.37
CA VAL A 216 -20.68 -11.87 19.24
C VAL A 216 -19.56 -11.52 18.28
N VAL A 217 -19.69 -11.90 17.02
CA VAL A 217 -18.84 -11.41 15.93
C VAL A 217 -19.60 -10.30 15.23
N ALA A 218 -19.04 -9.09 15.21
CA ALA A 218 -19.70 -7.90 14.70
C ALA A 218 -18.91 -7.27 13.55
N GLU A 219 -19.63 -6.59 12.66
CA GLU A 219 -19.09 -5.75 11.60
C GLU A 219 -19.16 -4.25 11.97
N ASN A 220 -18.45 -3.41 11.22
CA ASN A 220 -18.56 -1.97 11.38
C ASN A 220 -20.02 -1.51 11.15
N GLY A 221 -20.56 -0.79 12.12
CA GLY A 221 -21.95 -0.28 12.10
C GLY A 221 -22.96 -1.17 12.80
N ASP A 222 -22.58 -2.38 13.23
CA ASP A 222 -23.46 -3.21 14.05
C ASP A 222 -23.70 -2.60 15.44
N ILE A 223 -24.94 -2.69 15.92
CA ILE A 223 -25.30 -2.28 17.28
C ILE A 223 -25.32 -3.52 18.17
N ILE A 224 -24.44 -3.54 19.17
CA ILE A 224 -24.36 -4.63 20.15
C ILE A 224 -25.13 -4.22 21.40
N ASN A 225 -26.16 -4.99 21.74
CA ASN A 225 -26.87 -4.83 23.01
C ASN A 225 -26.28 -5.74 24.09
N LEU A 226 -25.78 -5.11 25.15
CA LEU A 226 -25.15 -5.79 26.28
C LEU A 226 -25.95 -5.52 27.55
N SER A 227 -26.28 -6.59 28.26
CA SER A 227 -26.96 -6.55 29.55
C SER A 227 -26.25 -7.48 30.54
N PRO A 228 -26.58 -7.43 31.85
CA PRO A 228 -26.05 -8.39 32.80
C PRO A 228 -26.36 -9.85 32.47
N ARG A 229 -27.34 -10.16 31.59
CA ARG A 229 -27.77 -11.55 31.32
C ARG A 229 -27.50 -12.03 29.89
N LYS A 230 -27.45 -11.12 28.91
CA LYS A 230 -27.30 -11.45 27.48
C LYS A 230 -26.49 -10.41 26.72
N ILE A 231 -25.86 -10.86 25.65
CA ILE A 231 -25.24 -10.06 24.59
C ILE A 231 -25.86 -10.50 23.26
N TYR A 232 -26.20 -9.57 22.36
CA TYR A 232 -26.70 -9.91 21.03
C TYR A 232 -26.60 -8.71 20.08
N LEU A 233 -26.69 -8.98 18.77
CA LEU A 233 -26.75 -7.97 17.73
C LEU A 233 -28.19 -7.52 17.50
N GLU A 234 -28.41 -6.21 17.40
CA GLU A 234 -29.68 -5.67 16.93
C GLU A 234 -29.86 -5.86 15.42
N LYS A 235 -31.11 -5.87 14.97
CA LYS A 235 -31.42 -5.87 13.54
C LYS A 235 -31.06 -4.54 12.87
N LYS A 236 -31.05 -3.45 13.64
CA LYS A 236 -30.70 -2.11 13.17
C LYS A 236 -29.19 -1.93 13.18
N LYS A 237 -28.65 -1.34 12.12
CA LYS A 237 -27.26 -0.86 12.02
C LYS A 237 -27.21 0.67 12.07
N VAL A 238 -26.06 1.22 12.45
CA VAL A 238 -25.73 2.65 12.31
C VAL A 238 -24.89 2.87 11.05
N PRO A 239 -24.93 4.07 10.43
CA PRO A 239 -24.08 4.39 9.30
C PRO A 239 -22.59 4.25 9.65
N ALA A 240 -21.86 3.44 8.89
CA ALA A 240 -20.43 3.19 9.07
C ALA A 240 -19.71 3.14 7.71
N ASN A 241 -19.76 4.27 6.99
CA ASN A 241 -19.19 4.37 5.65
C ASN A 241 -17.71 4.74 5.70
N TYR A 242 -16.94 4.24 4.72
CA TYR A 242 -15.57 4.72 4.50
C TYR A 242 -15.59 6.16 3.98
N ILE A 243 -14.76 7.01 4.59
CA ILE A 243 -14.46 8.35 4.11
C ILE A 243 -13.04 8.31 3.55
N MET A 244 -12.91 8.55 2.25
CA MET A 244 -11.61 8.60 1.58
C MET A 244 -10.99 9.98 1.76
N ILE A 245 -9.66 10.02 1.88
CA ILE A 245 -8.87 11.25 1.97
C ILE A 245 -7.87 11.24 0.82
N ASP A 246 -7.86 12.29 0.00
CA ASP A 246 -6.95 12.45 -1.13
C ASP A 246 -6.37 13.87 -1.15
N GLY A 247 -5.07 13.99 -0.85
CA GLY A 247 -4.42 15.27 -0.65
C GLY A 247 -5.04 16.05 0.51
N LEU A 248 -5.59 17.23 0.22
CA LEU A 248 -6.31 18.08 1.17
C LEU A 248 -7.81 17.79 1.22
N GLY A 249 -8.32 16.98 0.27
CA GLY A 249 -9.72 16.62 0.16
C GLY A 249 -10.12 15.57 1.19
N VAL A 250 -11.22 15.81 1.89
CA VAL A 250 -11.82 14.86 2.85
C VAL A 250 -13.23 14.52 2.36
N GLY A 251 -13.43 13.27 1.94
CA GLY A 251 -14.72 12.76 1.47
C GLY A 251 -15.15 13.23 0.07
N ASP A 252 -14.30 13.99 -0.63
CA ASP A 252 -14.50 14.43 -2.02
C ASP A 252 -14.29 13.29 -3.04
N VAL A 253 -13.52 12.26 -2.66
CA VAL A 253 -13.34 11.05 -3.46
C VAL A 253 -14.42 10.01 -3.13
N GLY A 254 -15.50 10.03 -3.91
CA GLY A 254 -16.55 9.01 -3.88
C GLY A 254 -16.25 7.76 -4.72
N GLN A 255 -17.11 6.74 -4.60
CA GLN A 255 -17.03 5.49 -5.37
C GLN A 255 -17.00 5.71 -6.89
N VAL A 256 -17.69 6.73 -7.39
CA VAL A 256 -17.70 7.08 -8.82
C VAL A 256 -16.31 7.50 -9.29
N VAL A 257 -15.64 8.38 -8.55
CA VAL A 257 -14.28 8.84 -8.87
C VAL A 257 -13.29 7.67 -8.85
N LEU A 258 -13.40 6.76 -7.88
CA LEU A 258 -12.56 5.56 -7.82
C LEU A 258 -12.80 4.64 -9.02
N ARG A 259 -14.06 4.41 -9.40
CA ARG A 259 -14.41 3.59 -10.58
C ARG A 259 -13.81 4.20 -11.85
N ASP A 260 -13.92 5.51 -12.01
CA ASP A 260 -13.37 6.21 -13.17
C ASP A 260 -11.84 6.09 -13.22
N ARG A 261 -11.15 6.27 -12.07
CA ARG A 261 -9.70 6.04 -11.96
C ARG A 261 -9.32 4.61 -12.32
N GLN A 262 -10.08 3.60 -11.87
CA GLN A 262 -9.82 2.19 -12.20
C GLN A 262 -9.96 1.91 -13.69
N MET A 263 -11.00 2.44 -14.34
CA MET A 263 -11.20 2.30 -15.78
C MET A 263 -10.05 2.95 -16.56
N LEU A 264 -9.66 4.17 -16.17
CA LEU A 264 -8.53 4.89 -16.78
C LEU A 264 -7.21 4.13 -16.62
N ALA A 265 -6.95 3.57 -15.44
CA ALA A 265 -5.73 2.82 -15.17
C ALA A 265 -5.64 1.49 -15.95
N LYS A 266 -6.78 0.83 -16.18
CA LYS A 266 -6.84 -0.47 -16.86
C LYS A 266 -6.80 -0.36 -18.38
N ASP A 267 -7.65 0.51 -18.93
CA ASP A 267 -7.94 0.53 -20.38
C ASP A 267 -7.61 1.88 -21.05
N GLY A 268 -7.20 2.89 -20.27
CA GLY A 268 -6.91 4.23 -20.77
C GLY A 268 -8.16 5.02 -21.17
N MET A 269 -7.93 6.14 -21.85
CA MET A 269 -8.99 7.03 -22.35
C MET A 269 -8.83 7.34 -23.83
N PHE A 270 -9.96 7.68 -24.44
CA PHE A 270 -10.06 8.02 -25.84
C PHE A 270 -11.08 9.16 -26.03
N VAL A 271 -10.58 10.39 -26.18
CA VAL A 271 -11.39 11.59 -26.38
C VAL A 271 -11.59 11.83 -27.87
N ILE A 272 -12.82 12.13 -28.26
CA ILE A 272 -13.20 12.43 -29.64
C ILE A 272 -13.84 13.80 -29.65
N ILE A 273 -13.23 14.77 -30.31
CA ILE A 273 -13.72 16.14 -30.41
C ILE A 273 -14.24 16.34 -31.83
N VAL A 274 -15.48 16.79 -31.97
CA VAL A 274 -16.11 17.06 -33.25
C VAL A 274 -16.75 18.44 -33.23
N VAL A 275 -16.48 19.23 -34.27
CA VAL A 275 -17.04 20.56 -34.48
C VAL A 275 -18.17 20.46 -35.50
N VAL A 276 -19.37 20.84 -35.10
CA VAL A 276 -20.60 20.72 -35.90
C VAL A 276 -21.14 22.11 -36.17
N ASP A 277 -21.43 22.38 -37.44
CA ASP A 277 -22.08 23.60 -37.89
C ASP A 277 -23.56 23.55 -37.51
N LYS A 278 -24.04 24.56 -36.77
CA LYS A 278 -25.40 24.57 -36.23
C LYS A 278 -26.47 24.71 -37.33
N GLU A 279 -26.18 25.42 -38.41
CA GLU A 279 -27.14 25.70 -39.48
C GLU A 279 -27.30 24.52 -40.44
N THR A 280 -26.17 23.91 -40.82
CA THR A 280 -26.14 22.82 -41.79
C THR A 280 -26.20 21.44 -41.14
N GLY A 281 -25.92 21.33 -39.83
CA GLY A 281 -25.82 20.07 -39.10
C GLY A 281 -24.62 19.21 -39.51
N LYS A 282 -23.68 19.76 -40.31
CA LYS A 282 -22.53 19.03 -40.84
C LYS A 282 -21.30 19.19 -39.97
N VAL A 283 -20.42 18.19 -40.04
CA VAL A 283 -19.13 18.26 -39.37
C VAL A 283 -18.19 19.18 -40.17
N ARG A 284 -17.73 20.29 -39.57
CA ARG A 284 -16.88 21.28 -40.27
C ARG A 284 -15.46 20.78 -40.53
N THR A 285 -14.88 20.09 -39.56
CA THR A 285 -13.48 19.67 -39.58
C THR A 285 -13.34 18.19 -39.23
N SER A 286 -12.23 17.59 -39.65
CA SER A 286 -11.90 16.22 -39.28
C SER A 286 -11.88 16.07 -37.76
N PRO A 287 -12.59 15.09 -37.16
CA PRO A 287 -12.61 14.93 -35.71
C PRO A 287 -11.22 14.76 -35.12
N ASP A 288 -10.95 15.51 -34.05
CA ASP A 288 -9.72 15.42 -33.29
C ASP A 288 -9.83 14.27 -32.28
N ILE A 289 -8.73 13.53 -32.15
CA ILE A 289 -8.68 12.33 -31.30
C ILE A 289 -7.49 12.45 -30.36
N ILE A 290 -7.77 12.34 -29.07
CA ILE A 290 -6.75 12.30 -28.01
C ILE A 290 -6.82 10.94 -27.33
N SER A 291 -5.70 10.22 -27.30
CA SER A 291 -5.55 8.94 -26.59
C SER A 291 -4.49 9.08 -25.50
N ARG A 292 -4.78 8.52 -24.32
CA ARG A 292 -3.84 8.38 -23.20
C ARG A 292 -4.03 7.01 -22.57
N GLY A 293 -2.95 6.26 -22.36
CA GLY A 293 -2.98 4.92 -21.76
C GLY A 293 -3.68 3.82 -22.59
N PHE A 294 -4.27 4.14 -23.75
CA PHE A 294 -4.99 3.18 -24.58
C PHE A 294 -4.17 2.70 -25.78
N VAL A 295 -3.95 3.53 -26.80
CA VAL A 295 -3.16 3.18 -27.99
C VAL A 295 -2.08 4.20 -28.28
N TYR A 296 -0.94 3.74 -28.81
CA TYR A 296 0.08 4.61 -29.37
C TYR A 296 -0.38 5.15 -30.73
N LEU A 297 -0.67 6.45 -30.78
CA LEU A 297 -1.33 7.08 -31.93
C LEU A 297 -0.52 6.97 -33.23
N ARG A 298 0.82 7.00 -33.15
CA ARG A 298 1.70 6.95 -34.33
C ARG A 298 1.58 5.64 -35.11
N GLU A 299 1.31 4.54 -34.41
CA GLU A 299 1.18 3.21 -34.99
C GLU A 299 -0.27 2.85 -35.33
N SER A 300 -1.25 3.61 -34.81
CA SER A 300 -2.69 3.30 -34.94
C SER A 300 -3.41 4.09 -36.04
N LYS A 301 -2.69 4.56 -37.08
CA LYS A 301 -3.22 5.48 -38.11
C LYS A 301 -4.52 5.01 -38.77
N ARG A 302 -4.60 3.73 -39.15
CA ARG A 302 -5.80 3.15 -39.79
C ARG A 302 -7.02 3.18 -38.86
N MET A 303 -6.84 2.80 -37.60
CA MET A 303 -7.89 2.83 -36.58
C MET A 303 -8.40 4.25 -36.35
N LEU A 304 -7.50 5.23 -36.30
CA LEU A 304 -7.86 6.64 -36.14
C LEU A 304 -8.64 7.17 -37.35
N MET A 305 -8.22 6.81 -38.57
CA MET A 305 -8.94 7.17 -39.79
C MET A 305 -10.36 6.56 -39.81
N GLU A 306 -10.49 5.26 -39.50
CA GLU A 306 -11.79 4.60 -39.42
C GLU A 306 -12.67 5.20 -38.32
N THR A 307 -12.07 5.59 -37.19
CA THR A 307 -12.79 6.27 -36.09
C THR A 307 -13.35 7.60 -36.56
N ARG A 308 -12.55 8.45 -37.21
CA ARG A 308 -13.01 9.73 -37.77
C ARG A 308 -14.16 9.55 -38.74
N LYS A 309 -14.03 8.62 -39.70
CA LYS A 309 -15.09 8.31 -40.68
C LYS A 309 -16.38 7.88 -39.98
N LYS A 310 -16.28 7.00 -38.97
CA LYS A 310 -17.43 6.54 -38.19
C LYS A 310 -18.07 7.67 -37.38
N THR A 311 -17.28 8.53 -36.75
CA THR A 311 -17.79 9.68 -35.98
C THR A 311 -18.55 10.63 -36.89
N ILE A 312 -18.00 11.02 -38.04
CA ILE A 312 -18.68 11.89 -39.02
C ILE A 312 -20.02 11.27 -39.44
N ALA A 313 -20.00 10.00 -39.83
CA ALA A 313 -21.21 9.29 -40.26
C ALA A 313 -22.28 9.16 -39.15
N ILE A 314 -21.88 9.08 -37.88
CA ILE A 314 -22.82 9.07 -36.74
C ILE A 314 -23.47 10.44 -36.57
N VAL A 315 -22.67 11.52 -36.62
CA VAL A 315 -23.16 12.89 -36.45
C VAL A 315 -24.10 13.27 -37.59
N GLU A 316 -23.67 13.14 -38.84
CA GLU A 316 -24.45 13.55 -40.02
C GLU A 316 -25.75 12.77 -40.19
N ARG A 317 -25.77 11.49 -39.79
CA ARG A 317 -27.01 10.70 -39.78
C ARG A 317 -28.00 11.20 -38.75
N ALA A 318 -27.52 11.62 -37.58
CA ALA A 318 -28.38 12.10 -36.50
C ALA A 318 -28.94 13.51 -36.81
N THR A 319 -28.12 14.37 -37.42
CA THR A 319 -28.48 15.75 -37.77
C THR A 319 -29.27 15.88 -39.08
N GLY A 320 -29.09 14.97 -40.04
CA GLY A 320 -29.78 14.98 -41.34
C GLY A 320 -31.26 14.58 -41.33
N SER A 321 -31.85 14.31 -40.15
CA SER A 321 -33.24 13.83 -40.02
C SER A 321 -34.30 14.95 -40.02
N GLY A 322 -33.89 16.23 -40.14
CA GLY A 322 -34.80 17.40 -40.19
C GLY A 322 -35.53 17.71 -38.88
N ARG A 323 -35.20 16.98 -37.80
CA ARG A 323 -35.77 17.16 -36.45
C ARG A 323 -34.79 17.91 -35.54
N ALA A 324 -35.30 18.40 -34.42
CA ALA A 324 -34.46 18.99 -33.37
C ALA A 324 -33.33 18.02 -32.96
N VAL A 325 -32.09 18.50 -32.98
CA VAL A 325 -30.90 17.70 -32.72
C VAL A 325 -30.76 17.43 -31.23
N ASN A 326 -30.72 16.15 -30.83
CA ASN A 326 -30.42 15.75 -29.46
C ASN A 326 -28.92 15.47 -29.30
N TRP A 327 -28.18 16.44 -28.80
CA TRP A 327 -26.73 16.34 -28.60
C TRP A 327 -26.32 15.31 -27.55
N SER A 328 -27.15 15.06 -26.54
CA SER A 328 -26.90 13.98 -25.57
C SER A 328 -26.94 12.62 -26.25
N TYR A 329 -27.94 12.40 -27.09
CA TYR A 329 -28.07 11.18 -27.88
C TYR A 329 -26.90 10.99 -28.84
N ILE A 330 -26.44 12.05 -29.53
CA ILE A 330 -25.27 11.98 -30.41
C ILE A 330 -24.01 11.59 -29.62
N LYS A 331 -23.77 12.21 -28.46
CA LYS A 331 -22.66 11.86 -27.57
C LYS A 331 -22.73 10.38 -27.16
N ASP A 332 -23.90 9.90 -26.74
CA ASP A 332 -24.08 8.50 -26.36
C ASP A 332 -23.86 7.53 -27.53
N GLU A 333 -24.33 7.87 -28.73
CA GLU A 333 -24.13 7.08 -29.94
C GLU A 333 -22.66 7.01 -30.35
N ILE A 334 -21.94 8.12 -30.31
CA ILE A 334 -20.48 8.14 -30.56
C ILE A 334 -19.78 7.27 -29.51
N ARG A 335 -20.09 7.44 -28.22
CA ARG A 335 -19.50 6.66 -27.13
C ARG A 335 -19.70 5.16 -27.36
N ASN A 336 -20.92 4.73 -27.62
CA ASN A 336 -21.29 3.32 -27.73
C ASN A 336 -20.72 2.67 -29.00
N LYS A 337 -20.91 3.30 -30.17
CA LYS A 337 -20.47 2.73 -31.46
C LYS A 337 -18.96 2.76 -31.62
N ILE A 338 -18.30 3.84 -31.22
CA ILE A 338 -16.84 3.89 -31.24
C ILE A 338 -16.27 2.96 -30.17
N GLY A 339 -16.85 2.93 -28.97
CA GLY A 339 -16.44 1.97 -27.93
C GLY A 339 -16.49 0.52 -28.42
N LYS A 340 -17.58 0.11 -29.08
CA LYS A 340 -17.71 -1.23 -29.69
C LYS A 340 -16.65 -1.48 -30.77
N PHE A 341 -16.40 -0.50 -31.63
CA PHE A 341 -15.37 -0.59 -32.67
C PHE A 341 -13.97 -0.76 -32.08
N LEU A 342 -13.61 0.07 -31.09
CA LEU A 342 -12.32 -0.01 -30.40
C LEU A 342 -12.14 -1.36 -29.72
N PHE A 343 -13.18 -1.89 -29.07
CA PHE A 343 -13.16 -3.22 -28.48
C PHE A 343 -12.94 -4.32 -29.53
N GLN A 344 -13.66 -4.28 -30.66
CA GLN A 344 -13.48 -5.26 -31.74
C GLN A 344 -12.05 -5.26 -32.31
N LYS A 345 -11.41 -4.09 -32.37
CA LYS A 345 -10.05 -3.95 -32.92
C LYS A 345 -8.94 -4.25 -31.91
N THR A 346 -9.19 -4.08 -30.61
CA THR A 346 -8.11 -4.08 -29.59
C THR A 346 -8.37 -4.99 -28.40
N GLN A 347 -9.57 -5.56 -28.28
CA GLN A 347 -10.06 -6.31 -27.11
C GLN A 347 -9.97 -5.53 -25.78
N ARG A 348 -9.88 -4.20 -25.85
CA ARG A 348 -9.80 -3.27 -24.72
C ARG A 348 -10.93 -2.26 -24.77
N ARG A 349 -11.36 -1.77 -23.60
CA ARG A 349 -12.54 -0.88 -23.46
C ARG A 349 -12.14 0.46 -22.82
N PRO A 350 -11.50 1.36 -23.58
CA PRO A 350 -11.10 2.65 -23.03
C PRO A 350 -12.32 3.47 -22.64
N MET A 351 -12.12 4.42 -21.72
CA MET A 351 -13.12 5.45 -21.45
C MET A 351 -13.25 6.36 -22.68
N VAL A 352 -14.34 6.21 -23.43
CA VAL A 352 -14.62 7.04 -24.62
C VAL A 352 -15.37 8.31 -24.22
N LEU A 353 -14.77 9.47 -24.47
CA LEU A 353 -15.31 10.78 -24.11
C LEU A 353 -15.56 11.61 -25.38
N PRO A 354 -16.81 11.65 -25.87
CA PRO A 354 -17.17 12.49 -27.00
C PRO A 354 -17.46 13.93 -26.57
N VAL A 355 -16.78 14.88 -27.21
CA VAL A 355 -16.98 16.31 -27.07
C VAL A 355 -17.52 16.83 -28.40
N VAL A 356 -18.74 17.37 -28.37
CA VAL A 356 -19.39 17.97 -29.54
C VAL A 356 -19.43 19.47 -29.29
N ILE A 357 -18.85 20.25 -30.20
CA ILE A 357 -18.80 21.71 -30.17
C ILE A 357 -19.66 22.22 -31.32
N GLU A 358 -20.66 23.03 -31.01
CA GLU A 358 -21.51 23.70 -31.99
C GLU A 358 -20.91 25.07 -32.33
N VAL A 359 -20.81 25.39 -33.62
CA VAL A 359 -20.31 26.67 -34.14
C VAL A 359 -21.17 27.24 -35.25
#